data_AF-A0A357GVP3-F1
#
_entry.id   AF-A0A357GVP3-F1
#
_cell.length_a   1.000
_cell.length_b   1.000
_cell.length_c   1.000
_cell.angle_alpha   90.00
_cell.angle_beta   90.00
_cell.angle_gamma   90.00
#
_symmetry.space_group_name_H-M   'P 1'
#
loop_
_entity.id
_entity.type
_entity.pdbx_description
1 polymer ?
#
loop_
_entity_poly.entity_id
_entity_poly.type
_entity_poly.pdbx_seq_one_letter_code
_entity_poly.pdbx_strand_id
1 'polypeptide(L)'
;MFMKKSELFLTFLLLPLDVLAFFAAGLAAYALRLHPLLAEIRPVIFNLPLERYLMFLTLAAILWVAVFAFAGLYGARPRPLKKELVRLFIATAAGMALIFSVLFFSRAFFDSRFIVLAGWLFAVVFLSSER
;
A
#
# COMPACT_ATOMS: atom_id res chain seq x y z
N MET A 1 -29.06 4.59 -17.75
CA MET A 1 -27.72 4.26 -18.27
C MET A 1 -27.44 2.82 -17.85
N PHE A 2 -27.54 1.85 -18.76
CA PHE A 2 -27.25 0.44 -18.46
C PHE A 2 -25.74 0.25 -18.42
N MET A 3 -25.25 -0.30 -17.32
CA MET A 3 -23.83 -0.62 -17.14
C MET A 3 -23.45 -1.81 -18.02
N LYS A 4 -22.29 -1.75 -18.66
CA LYS A 4 -21.77 -2.92 -19.38
C LYS A 4 -21.31 -3.94 -18.35
N LYS A 5 -21.69 -5.21 -18.52
CA LYS A 5 -21.28 -6.32 -17.62
C LYS A 5 -19.75 -6.39 -17.44
N SER A 6 -18.99 -5.98 -18.46
CA SER A 6 -17.52 -5.89 -18.42
C SER A 6 -16.98 -4.85 -17.42
N GLU A 7 -17.66 -3.72 -17.22
CA GLU A 7 -17.19 -2.66 -16.31
C GLU A 7 -17.34 -3.06 -14.83
N LEU A 8 -18.40 -3.79 -14.51
CA LEU A 8 -18.60 -4.38 -13.18
C LEU A 8 -17.54 -5.43 -12.86
N PHE A 9 -17.22 -6.29 -13.84
CA PHE A 9 -16.21 -7.33 -13.67
C PHE A 9 -14.81 -6.75 -13.46
N LEU A 10 -14.42 -5.74 -14.25
CA LEU A 10 -13.14 -5.06 -14.06
C LEU A 10 -13.07 -4.36 -12.70
N THR A 11 -14.15 -3.70 -12.28
CA THR A 11 -14.22 -3.04 -10.97
C THR A 11 -14.09 -4.04 -9.82
N PHE A 12 -14.71 -5.21 -9.96
CA PHE A 12 -14.58 -6.30 -8.98
C PHE A 12 -13.15 -6.83 -8.90
N LEU A 13 -12.45 -6.93 -10.03
CA LEU A 13 -11.07 -7.42 -10.09
C LEU A 13 -10.05 -6.43 -9.52
N LEU A 14 -10.35 -5.13 -9.48
CA LEU A 14 -9.46 -4.12 -8.89
C LEU A 14 -9.20 -4.38 -7.40
N LEU A 15 -10.21 -4.81 -6.64
CA LEU A 15 -10.05 -5.05 -5.21
C LEU A 15 -8.99 -6.14 -4.89
N PRO A 16 -9.06 -7.37 -5.43
CA PRO A 16 -8.02 -8.38 -5.20
C PRO A 16 -6.68 -7.98 -5.80
N LEU A 17 -6.66 -7.24 -6.92
CA LEU A 17 -5.44 -6.77 -7.55
C LEU A 17 -4.70 -5.75 -6.66
N ASP A 18 -5.44 -4.77 -6.12
CA ASP A 18 -4.91 -3.79 -5.16
C ASP A 18 -4.29 -4.47 -3.94
N VAL A 19 -4.96 -5.50 -3.39
CA VAL A 19 -4.45 -6.26 -2.25
C VAL A 19 -3.15 -6.96 -2.63
N LEU A 20 -3.11 -7.65 -3.77
CA LEU A 20 -1.90 -8.33 -4.26
C LEU A 20 -0.74 -7.35 -4.47
N ALA A 21 -0.97 -6.21 -5.10
CA ALA A 21 0.04 -5.17 -5.29
C ALA A 21 0.52 -4.59 -3.95
N PHE A 22 -0.38 -4.38 -2.99
CA PHE A 22 0.00 -3.89 -1.66
C PHE A 22 0.86 -4.90 -0.90
N PHE A 23 0.51 -6.18 -0.96
CA PHE A 23 1.32 -7.24 -0.36
C PHE A 23 2.68 -7.39 -1.07
N ALA A 24 2.70 -7.33 -2.40
CA ALA A 24 3.95 -7.35 -3.17
C ALA A 24 4.85 -6.17 -2.80
N ALA A 25 4.29 -4.97 -2.62
CA ALA A 25 5.02 -3.78 -2.20
C ALA A 25 5.60 -3.94 -0.78
N GLY A 26 4.81 -4.48 0.15
CA GLY A 26 5.27 -4.79 1.49
C GLY A 26 6.40 -5.83 1.50
N LEU A 27 6.26 -6.90 0.73
CA LEU A 27 7.30 -7.93 0.61
C LEU A 27 8.58 -7.38 -0.04
N ALA A 28 8.45 -6.53 -1.07
CA ALA A 28 9.58 -5.85 -1.69
C ALA A 28 10.31 -4.94 -0.69
N ALA A 29 9.58 -4.19 0.14
CA ALA A 29 10.17 -3.36 1.19
C ALA A 29 10.89 -4.20 2.26
N TYR A 30 10.33 -5.36 2.63
CA TYR A 30 10.96 -6.27 3.57
C TYR A 30 12.23 -6.91 3.00
N ALA A 31 12.20 -7.35 1.75
CA ALA A 31 13.38 -7.86 1.05
C ALA A 31 14.46 -6.78 0.92
N LEU A 32 14.07 -5.56 0.58
CA LEU A 32 14.98 -4.41 0.48
C LEU A 32 15.66 -4.11 1.83
N ARG A 33 14.92 -4.22 2.94
CA ARG A 33 15.48 -4.06 4.29
C ARG A 33 16.60 -5.06 4.59
N LEU A 34 16.50 -6.29 4.11
CA LEU A 34 17.50 -7.34 4.34
C LEU A 34 18.67 -7.27 3.36
N HIS A 35 18.60 -6.39 2.36
CA HIS A 35 19.64 -6.28 1.34
C HIS A 35 20.97 -5.80 1.97
N PRO A 36 22.12 -6.44 1.66
CA PRO A 36 23.41 -6.13 2.29
C PRO A 36 23.79 -4.64 2.24
N LEU A 37 23.57 -3.99 1.09
CA LEU A 37 23.82 -2.56 0.90
C LEU A 37 23.10 -1.64 1.91
N LEU A 38 21.94 -2.06 2.42
CA LEU A 38 21.16 -1.29 3.38
C LEU A 38 21.43 -1.75 4.82
N ALA A 39 21.74 -3.03 5.02
CA ALA A 39 22.16 -3.58 6.31
C ALA A 39 23.48 -2.97 6.81
N GLU A 40 24.37 -2.56 5.89
CA GLU A 40 25.62 -1.84 6.23
C GLU A 40 25.37 -0.38 6.65
N ILE A 41 24.37 0.29 6.06
CA ILE A 41 24.04 1.70 6.33
C ILE A 41 23.16 1.85 7.58
N ARG A 42 22.23 0.90 7.80
CA ARG A 42 21.41 0.80 9.01
C ARG A 42 21.41 -0.65 9.48
N PRO A 43 22.30 -1.02 10.43
CA PRO A 43 22.31 -2.36 10.99
C PRO A 43 20.93 -2.71 11.50
N VAL A 44 20.49 -3.95 11.25
CA VAL A 44 19.20 -4.46 11.72
C VAL A 44 19.30 -4.72 13.22
N ILE A 45 19.25 -3.65 14.02
CA ILE A 45 19.33 -3.73 15.49
C ILE A 45 18.05 -4.39 16.06
N PHE A 46 16.97 -4.40 15.29
CA PHE A 46 15.67 -4.93 15.69
C PHE A 46 15.29 -6.17 14.87
N ASN A 47 15.13 -7.31 15.54
CA ASN A 47 14.60 -8.51 14.92
C ASN A 47 13.09 -8.34 14.66
N LEU A 48 12.70 -8.06 13.41
CA LEU A 48 11.30 -8.07 13.00
C LEU A 48 11.05 -9.35 12.20
N PRO A 49 10.54 -10.42 12.82
CA PRO A 49 10.26 -11.66 12.10
C PRO A 49 9.16 -11.45 11.05
N LEU A 50 9.27 -12.18 9.94
CA LEU A 50 8.36 -12.07 8.80
C LEU A 50 6.90 -12.24 9.22
N GLU A 51 6.59 -13.16 10.14
CA GLU A 51 5.23 -13.39 10.64
C GLU A 51 4.62 -12.12 11.27
N ARG A 52 5.38 -11.47 12.17
CA ARG A 52 4.93 -10.22 12.80
C ARG A 52 4.82 -9.10 11.78
N TYR A 53 5.72 -9.06 10.79
CA TYR A 53 5.63 -8.10 9.69
C TYR A 53 4.37 -8.31 8.84
N LEU A 54 4.06 -9.55 8.46
CA LEU A 54 2.87 -9.88 7.68
C LEU A 54 1.57 -9.53 8.42
N MET A 55 1.55 -9.68 9.76
CA MET A 55 0.42 -9.21 10.56
C MET A 55 0.22 -7.70 10.42
N PHE A 56 1.28 -6.89 10.55
CA PHE A 56 1.19 -5.44 10.36
C PHE A 56 0.85 -5.06 8.91
N LEU A 57 1.43 -5.76 7.92
CA LEU A 57 1.14 -5.55 6.51
C LEU A 57 -0.32 -5.85 6.18
N THR A 58 -0.91 -6.87 6.80
CA THR A 58 -2.32 -7.22 6.64
C THR A 58 -3.23 -6.11 7.21
N LEU A 59 -2.93 -5.62 8.41
CA LEU A 59 -3.66 -4.49 9.00
C LEU A 59 -3.55 -3.22 8.15
N ALA A 60 -2.36 -2.95 7.61
CA ALA A 60 -2.14 -1.87 6.66
C ALA A 60 -2.96 -2.08 5.39
N ALA A 61 -2.93 -3.26 4.76
CA ALA A 61 -3.70 -3.54 3.54
C ALA A 61 -5.20 -3.31 3.75
N ILE A 62 -5.76 -3.77 4.87
CA ILE A 62 -7.18 -3.52 5.23
C ILE A 62 -7.46 -2.02 5.33
N LEU A 63 -6.59 -1.26 5.99
CA LEU A 63 -6.71 0.19 6.11
C LEU A 63 -6.68 0.88 4.74
N TRP A 64 -5.74 0.53 3.86
CA TRP A 64 -5.67 1.16 2.52
C TRP A 64 -6.85 0.80 1.64
N VAL A 65 -7.31 -0.45 1.67
CA VAL A 65 -8.51 -0.87 0.94
C VAL A 65 -9.73 -0.06 1.41
N ALA A 66 -9.88 0.15 2.73
CA ALA A 66 -10.94 1.00 3.26
C ALA A 66 -10.81 2.44 2.73
N VAL A 67 -9.61 3.02 2.79
CA VAL A 67 -9.34 4.36 2.23
C VAL A 67 -9.66 4.41 0.73
N PHE A 68 -9.33 3.38 -0.04
CA PHE A 68 -9.61 3.33 -1.49
C PHE A 68 -11.11 3.22 -1.78
N ALA A 69 -11.84 2.46 -0.97
CA ALA A 69 -13.29 2.38 -1.04
C ALA A 69 -13.94 3.74 -0.74
N PHE A 70 -13.54 4.42 0.34
CA PHE A 70 -14.03 5.77 0.65
C PHE A 70 -13.61 6.81 -0.40
N ALA A 71 -12.40 6.66 -0.93
CA ALA A 71 -11.93 7.43 -2.07
C ALA A 71 -12.56 6.99 -3.39
N GLY A 72 -13.56 6.09 -3.40
CA GLY A 72 -14.34 5.69 -4.59
C GLY A 72 -13.49 5.22 -5.77
N LEU A 73 -12.34 4.59 -5.49
CA LEU A 73 -11.48 3.97 -6.51
C LEU A 73 -12.13 2.72 -7.11
N TYR A 74 -12.98 2.03 -6.35
CA TYR A 74 -13.78 0.88 -6.82
C TYR A 74 -15.12 1.29 -7.44
N GLY A 75 -15.17 2.47 -8.06
CA GLY A 75 -16.38 2.97 -8.72
C GLY A 75 -16.41 2.56 -10.19
N ALA A 76 -17.49 1.94 -10.64
CA ALA A 76 -17.67 1.48 -12.03
C ALA A 76 -17.90 2.60 -13.07
N ARG A 77 -17.54 3.85 -12.77
CA ARG A 77 -17.66 4.96 -13.72
C ARG A 77 -16.34 5.11 -14.48
N PRO A 78 -16.34 5.04 -15.82
CA PRO A 78 -15.13 5.25 -16.59
C PRO A 78 -14.56 6.65 -16.34
N ARG A 79 -13.26 6.71 -16.03
CA ARG A 79 -12.52 7.94 -15.81
C ARG A 79 -11.26 7.93 -16.67
N PRO A 80 -10.75 9.11 -17.08
CA PRO A 80 -9.46 9.17 -17.73
C PRO A 80 -8.35 8.74 -16.77
N LEU A 81 -7.37 7.96 -17.26
CA LEU A 81 -6.25 7.41 -16.48
C LEU A 81 -5.59 8.45 -15.55
N LYS A 82 -5.34 9.67 -16.05
CA LYS A 82 -4.77 10.76 -15.25
C LYS A 82 -5.58 11.08 -13.98
N LYS A 83 -6.91 11.06 -14.05
CA LYS A 83 -7.76 11.32 -12.87
C LYS A 83 -7.71 10.15 -11.90
N GLU A 84 -7.59 8.92 -12.40
CA GLU A 84 -7.45 7.74 -11.54
C GLU A 84 -6.12 7.73 -10.82
N LEU A 85 -5.00 7.99 -11.51
CA LEU A 85 -3.67 8.06 -10.91
C LEU A 85 -3.57 9.17 -9.86
N VAL A 86 -4.13 10.36 -10.12
CA VAL A 86 -4.16 11.45 -9.12
C VAL A 86 -4.97 11.03 -7.89
N ARG A 87 -6.12 10.38 -8.08
CA ARG A 87 -6.97 9.93 -6.97
C ARG A 87 -6.31 8.81 -6.18
N LEU A 88 -5.63 7.88 -6.86
CA LEU A 88 -4.83 6.83 -6.25
C LEU A 88 -3.69 7.41 -5.42
N PHE A 89 -2.95 8.39 -5.95
CA PHE A 89 -1.88 9.05 -5.23
C PHE A 89 -2.40 9.77 -3.97
N ILE A 90 -3.51 10.51 -4.09
CA ILE A 90 -4.12 11.17 -2.93
C ILE A 90 -4.59 10.15 -1.89
N ALA A 91 -5.23 9.05 -2.32
CA ALA A 91 -5.74 8.03 -1.41
C ALA A 91 -4.60 7.25 -0.73
N THR A 92 -3.53 6.91 -1.46
CA THR A 92 -2.34 6.28 -0.89
C THR A 92 -1.62 7.19 0.10
N ALA A 93 -1.53 8.50 -0.20
CA ALA A 93 -0.99 9.50 0.72
C ALA A 93 -1.86 9.66 1.98
N ALA A 94 -3.19 9.60 1.85
CA ALA A 94 -4.11 9.63 3.00
C ALA A 94 -3.93 8.39 3.90
N GLY A 95 -3.84 7.19 3.31
CA GLY A 95 -3.52 5.97 4.06
C GLY A 95 -2.17 6.05 4.78
N MET A 96 -1.17 6.61 4.09
CA MET A 96 0.15 6.85 4.67
C MET A 96 0.11 7.84 5.84
N ALA A 97 -0.64 8.93 5.72
CA ALA A 97 -0.83 9.88 6.80
C ALA A 97 -1.50 9.24 8.03
N LEU A 98 -2.48 8.34 7.82
CA LEU A 98 -3.10 7.59 8.91
C LEU A 98 -2.10 6.66 9.60
N ILE A 99 -1.30 5.90 8.84
CA ILE A 99 -0.22 5.08 9.43
C ILE A 99 0.76 5.95 10.20
N PHE A 100 1.22 7.06 9.64
CA PHE A 100 2.16 7.95 10.32
C PHE A 100 1.58 8.55 11.58
N SER A 101 0.28 8.85 11.59
CA SER A 101 -0.42 9.28 12.79
C SER A 101 -0.36 8.21 13.89
N VAL A 102 -0.65 6.95 13.57
CA VAL A 102 -0.54 5.83 14.53
C VAL A 102 0.90 5.63 15.02
N LEU A 103 1.88 5.68 14.10
CA LEU A 103 3.30 5.54 14.43
C LEU A 103 3.82 6.69 15.30
N PHE A 104 3.30 7.91 15.13
CA PHE A 104 3.72 9.07 15.90
C PHE A 104 3.44 8.89 17.40
N PHE A 105 2.29 8.31 17.75
CA PHE A 105 1.92 8.05 19.15
C PHE A 105 2.65 6.85 19.76
N SER A 106 3.37 6.05 18.96
CA SER A 106 4.13 4.90 19.44
C SER A 106 5.64 5.08 19.24
N ARG A 107 6.35 5.42 20.32
CA ARG A 107 7.82 5.52 20.32
C ARG A 107 8.51 4.20 19.97
N ALA A 108 7.83 3.06 20.09
CA ALA A 108 8.41 1.73 19.83
C ALA A 108 8.49 1.37 18.32
N PHE A 109 7.70 2.02 17.44
CA PHE A 109 7.73 1.72 16.00
C PHE A 109 8.63 2.67 15.19
N PHE A 110 9.34 3.58 15.86
CA PHE A 110 10.16 4.61 15.22
C PHE A 110 11.33 4.03 14.40
N ASP A 111 11.85 2.85 14.76
CA ASP A 111 12.94 2.20 14.01
C ASP A 111 12.49 1.56 12.69
N SER A 112 11.17 1.39 12.49
CA SER A 112 10.58 0.80 11.28
C SER A 112 10.18 1.81 10.20
N ARG A 113 10.52 3.10 10.35
CA ARG A 113 10.10 4.14 9.38
C ARG A 113 10.58 3.89 7.96
N PHE A 114 11.78 3.30 7.81
CA PHE A 114 12.32 2.95 6.52
C PHE A 114 11.40 1.98 5.77
N ILE A 115 11.01 0.87 6.41
CA ILE A 115 10.19 -0.16 5.74
C ILE A 115 8.81 0.37 5.40
N VAL A 116 8.24 1.26 6.22
CA VAL A 116 6.95 1.91 5.95
C VAL A 116 7.05 2.86 4.75
N LEU A 117 8.09 3.68 4.68
CA LEU A 117 8.34 4.58 3.53
C LEU A 117 8.62 3.82 2.25
N ALA A 118 9.51 2.82 2.30
CA ALA A 118 9.82 1.96 1.16
C ALA A 118 8.58 1.21 0.67
N GLY A 119 7.79 0.66 1.59
CA GLY A 119 6.52 -0.02 1.27
C GLY A 119 5.53 0.92 0.60
N TRP A 120 5.39 2.15 1.08
CA TRP A 120 4.53 3.15 0.45
C TRP A 120 5.00 3.52 -0.96
N LEU A 121 6.30 3.74 -1.17
CA LEU A 121 6.86 4.02 -2.51
C LEU A 121 6.60 2.87 -3.48
N PHE A 122 6.86 1.62 -3.06
CA PHE A 122 6.55 0.45 -3.88
C PHE A 122 5.04 0.32 -4.14
N ALA A 123 4.20 0.59 -3.15
CA ALA A 123 2.75 0.53 -3.30
C ALA A 123 2.26 1.54 -4.34
N VAL A 124 2.75 2.78 -4.32
CA VAL A 124 2.42 3.79 -5.34
C VAL A 124 2.79 3.29 -6.74
N VAL A 125 3.99 2.71 -6.90
CA VAL A 125 4.44 2.19 -8.21
C VAL A 125 3.60 1.00 -8.67
N PHE A 126 3.40 -0.01 -7.83
CA PHE A 126 2.69 -1.23 -8.19
C PHE A 126 1.21 -0.96 -8.46
N LEU A 127 0.55 -0.19 -7.58
CA LEU A 127 -0.85 0.20 -7.78
C LEU A 127 -1.04 1.11 -8.99
N SER A 128 -0.03 1.90 -9.37
CA SER A 128 -0.11 2.70 -10.60
C SER A 128 0.08 1.85 -11.86
N SER A 129 0.83 0.76 -11.78
CA SER A 129 1.12 -0.12 -12.93
C SER A 129 -0.03 -1.03 -13.34
N GLU A 130 -0.97 -1.28 -12.42
CA GLU A 130 -2.15 -2.12 -12.65
C GLU A 130 -3.41 -1.34 -13.06
N ARG A 131 -3.33 0.00 -13.14
CA ARG A 131 -4.41 0.90 -13.56
C ARG A 131 -4.31 1.20 -15.06
#